data_AF-A0A645EJP4-F1
#
_entry.id   AF-A0A645EJP4-F1
#
_cell.length_a   1.000
_cell.length_b   1.000
_cell.length_c   1.000
_cell.angle_alpha   90.00
_cell.angle_beta   90.00
_cell.angle_gamma   90.00
#
_symmetry.space_group_name_H-M   'P 1'
#
loop_
_entity.id
_entity.type
_entity.pdbx_description
1 polymer ?
#
loop_
_entity_poly.entity_id
_entity_poly.type
_entity_poly.pdbx_seq_one_letter_code
_entity_poly.pdbx_strand_id
1 'polypeptide(L)'
;MKKSSNLLIVAIALAIFSFSSCNNIKPKEVALKNLNDSINYTLGQWQGDVFKQQYFPEDSTNVKLEAFIKALDKAYGNKKGNEMYDLGVQVGKYFNEQTKSGFFGDSTLVGNTDMIVRGLINALNDYQEVVSATQADSIVQTAQMKVQAKMYGQPQPQPQVQPQAQPQPNN
;
A
#
# COMPACT_ATOMS: atom_id res chain seq x y z
N MET A 1 -12.05 -7.25 31.29
CA MET A 1 -11.39 -6.59 30.14
C MET A 1 -10.83 -7.67 29.22
N LYS A 2 -11.41 -7.88 28.03
CA LYS A 2 -10.81 -8.74 27.00
C LYS A 2 -10.31 -7.81 25.89
N LYS A 3 -9.07 -7.35 26.06
CA LYS A 3 -8.32 -6.57 25.06
C LYS A 3 -7.39 -7.54 24.36
N SER A 4 -7.62 -7.78 23.07
CA SER A 4 -6.65 -7.58 21.98
C SER A 4 -7.11 -8.32 20.72
N SER A 5 -7.23 -7.54 19.66
CA SER A 5 -7.50 -7.93 18.28
C SER A 5 -6.51 -8.98 17.78
N ASN A 6 -7.00 -10.17 17.40
CA ASN A 6 -6.19 -11.23 16.78
C ASN A 6 -6.51 -11.43 15.28
N LEU A 7 -7.15 -10.48 14.60
CA LEU A 7 -7.50 -10.59 13.16
C LEU A 7 -6.36 -10.15 12.20
N LEU A 8 -5.11 -10.18 12.64
CA LEU A 8 -3.96 -9.82 11.80
C LEU A 8 -2.90 -10.93 11.78
N ILE A 9 -3.29 -12.18 12.02
CA ILE A 9 -2.36 -13.30 11.99
C ILE A 9 -2.24 -13.84 10.55
N VAL A 10 -1.15 -13.42 9.92
CA VAL A 10 -0.19 -14.18 9.09
C VAL A 10 -0.77 -15.20 8.09
N ALA A 11 -0.93 -14.76 6.83
CA ALA A 11 -0.92 -15.68 5.70
C ALA A 11 0.54 -16.08 5.41
N ILE A 12 1.00 -17.24 5.87
CA ILE A 12 2.23 -17.85 5.34
C ILE A 12 1.85 -18.52 4.02
N ALA A 13 1.94 -17.78 2.92
CA ALA A 13 1.82 -18.37 1.59
C ALA A 13 3.20 -18.75 1.07
N LEU A 14 3.64 -19.99 1.34
CA LEU A 14 4.70 -20.63 0.56
C LEU A 14 4.04 -21.26 -0.67
N ALA A 15 3.76 -20.44 -1.68
CA ALA A 15 3.20 -20.94 -2.94
C ALA A 15 4.32 -20.98 -4.00
N ILE A 16 5.06 -22.09 -4.01
CA ILE A 16 5.97 -22.45 -5.10
C ILE A 16 5.10 -23.07 -6.21
N PHE A 17 4.71 -22.28 -7.20
CA PHE A 17 4.08 -22.82 -8.41
C PHE A 17 4.74 -22.27 -9.66
N SER A 18 5.30 -23.20 -10.43
CA SER A 18 5.85 -22.96 -11.77
C SER A 18 4.74 -23.09 -12.80
N PHE A 19 3.82 -22.13 -12.88
CA PHE A 19 2.90 -22.09 -14.02
C PHE A 19 3.62 -21.46 -15.21
N SER A 20 4.00 -22.32 -16.16
CA SER A 20 4.35 -21.96 -17.52
C SER A 20 3.05 -21.70 -18.29
N SER A 21 2.58 -20.45 -18.27
CA SER A 21 1.66 -19.93 -19.28
C SER A 21 2.40 -18.87 -20.09
N CYS A 22 2.04 -18.75 -21.37
CA CYS A 22 2.81 -18.13 -22.45
C CYS A 22 3.04 -16.60 -22.37
N ASN A 23 3.08 -16.01 -21.18
CA ASN A 23 3.55 -14.65 -20.93
C ASN A 23 4.61 -14.70 -19.81
N ASN A 24 5.82 -14.21 -20.09
CA ASN A 24 7.04 -14.45 -19.29
C ASN A 24 7.11 -13.75 -17.92
N ILE A 25 6.00 -13.26 -17.35
CA ILE A 25 6.01 -12.59 -16.04
C ILE A 25 5.41 -13.54 -15.01
N LYS A 26 6.27 -14.04 -14.12
CA LYS A 26 5.85 -14.91 -13.02
C LYS A 26 5.56 -14.08 -11.78
N PRO A 27 4.54 -14.45 -10.98
CA PRO A 27 4.36 -13.90 -9.64
C PRO A 27 5.65 -13.99 -8.83
N LYS A 28 5.91 -12.99 -7.99
CA LYS A 28 7.09 -13.01 -7.11
C LYS A 28 6.79 -13.83 -5.88
N GLU A 29 7.62 -14.83 -5.64
CA GLU A 29 7.65 -15.53 -4.35
C GLU A 29 7.85 -14.51 -3.22
N VAL A 30 7.08 -14.67 -2.15
CA VAL A 30 7.14 -13.78 -0.99
C VAL A 30 7.05 -14.61 0.29
N ALA A 31 7.89 -14.27 1.27
CA ALA A 31 7.82 -14.82 2.61
C ALA A 31 7.49 -13.67 3.57
N LEU A 32 6.30 -13.70 4.17
CA LEU A 32 5.85 -12.71 5.14
C LEU A 32 6.35 -13.09 6.53
N LYS A 33 7.42 -12.44 7.00
CA LYS A 33 8.15 -12.88 8.20
C LYS A 33 7.54 -12.35 9.49
N ASN A 34 6.77 -11.27 9.41
CA ASN A 34 6.18 -10.60 10.55
C ASN A 34 4.92 -9.82 10.13
N LEU A 35 4.22 -9.27 11.10
CA LEU A 35 3.01 -8.48 10.87
C LEU A 35 3.24 -7.25 9.98
N ASN A 36 4.39 -6.58 10.12
CA ASN A 36 4.70 -5.41 9.30
C ASN A 36 4.83 -5.81 7.82
N ASP A 37 5.45 -6.95 7.53
CA ASP A 37 5.54 -7.47 6.16
C ASP A 37 4.16 -7.78 5.58
N SER A 38 3.28 -8.40 6.37
CA SER A 38 1.90 -8.68 5.95
C SER A 38 1.12 -7.41 5.64
N ILE A 39 1.17 -6.40 6.51
CA ILE A 39 0.48 -5.12 6.30
C ILE A 39 1.00 -4.46 5.01
N ASN A 40 2.31 -4.42 4.82
CA ASN A 40 2.93 -3.79 3.66
C ASN A 40 2.65 -4.54 2.36
N TYR A 41 2.69 -5.88 2.37
CA TYR A 41 2.29 -6.69 1.23
C TYR A 41 0.82 -6.46 0.87
N THR A 42 -0.06 -6.47 1.86
CA THR A 42 -1.49 -6.20 1.66
C THR A 42 -1.74 -4.81 1.07
N LEU A 43 -1.00 -3.79 1.50
CA LEU A 43 -1.10 -2.44 0.92
C LEU A 43 -0.66 -2.41 -0.54
N GLY A 44 0.40 -3.14 -0.87
CA GLY A 44 0.85 -3.33 -2.25
C GLY A 44 -0.21 -4.03 -3.09
N GLN A 45 -0.76 -5.14 -2.60
CA GLN A 45 -1.80 -5.92 -3.27
C GLN A 45 -3.03 -5.05 -3.56
N TRP A 46 -3.50 -4.32 -2.55
CA TRP A 46 -4.64 -3.41 -2.65
C TRP A 46 -4.42 -2.33 -3.70
N GLN A 47 -3.29 -1.62 -3.65
CA GLN A 47 -2.99 -0.57 -4.64
C GLN A 47 -2.80 -1.14 -6.04
N GLY A 48 -2.23 -2.33 -6.18
CA GLY A 48 -2.04 -2.97 -7.49
C GLY A 48 -3.35 -3.37 -8.15
N ASP A 49 -4.31 -3.88 -7.38
CA ASP A 49 -5.64 -4.22 -7.88
C ASP A 49 -6.39 -2.97 -8.37
N VAL A 50 -6.42 -1.92 -7.54
CA VAL A 50 -7.01 -0.61 -7.90
C VAL A 50 -6.32 0.00 -9.12
N PHE A 51 -4.98 -0.02 -9.16
CA PHE A 51 -4.20 0.52 -10.27
C PHE A 51 -4.49 -0.24 -11.57
N LYS A 52 -4.58 -1.58 -11.51
CA LYS A 52 -4.89 -2.39 -12.69
C LYS A 52 -6.24 -2.02 -13.29
N GLN A 53 -7.26 -1.93 -12.45
CA GLN A 53 -8.61 -1.56 -12.87
C GLN A 53 -8.67 -0.14 -13.47
N GLN A 54 -7.91 0.80 -12.93
CA GLN A 54 -7.93 2.19 -13.37
C GLN A 54 -7.13 2.43 -14.67
N TYR A 55 -5.95 1.81 -14.82
CA TYR A 55 -5.02 2.15 -15.90
C TYR A 55 -4.97 1.13 -17.03
N PHE A 56 -5.45 -0.10 -16.81
CA PHE A 56 -5.50 -1.15 -17.81
C PHE A 56 -6.90 -1.75 -18.03
N PRO A 57 -8.03 -0.99 -17.92
CA PRO A 57 -9.36 -1.57 -18.05
C PRO A 57 -9.65 -2.17 -19.44
N GLU A 58 -8.96 -1.67 -20.47
CA GLU A 58 -9.17 -2.07 -21.87
C GLU A 58 -8.01 -2.90 -22.44
N ASP A 59 -6.97 -3.21 -21.64
CA ASP A 59 -5.82 -4.00 -22.11
C ASP A 59 -6.11 -5.51 -22.11
N SER A 60 -7.06 -5.94 -22.94
CA SER A 60 -7.47 -7.34 -23.05
C SER A 60 -6.36 -8.30 -23.48
N THR A 61 -5.26 -7.77 -24.02
CA THR A 61 -4.08 -8.53 -24.46
C THR A 61 -2.94 -8.56 -23.45
N ASN A 62 -3.06 -7.81 -22.34
CA ASN A 62 -2.03 -7.61 -21.31
C ASN A 62 -0.69 -7.03 -21.80
N VAL A 63 -0.59 -6.56 -23.04
CA VAL A 63 0.69 -6.09 -23.62
C VAL A 63 1.20 -4.85 -22.89
N LYS A 64 0.31 -3.90 -22.55
CA LYS A 64 0.68 -2.67 -21.86
C LYS A 64 0.97 -2.96 -20.38
N LEU A 65 0.14 -3.80 -19.75
CA LEU A 65 0.33 -4.25 -18.38
C LEU A 65 1.68 -4.95 -18.19
N GLU A 66 2.05 -5.85 -19.11
CA GLU A 66 3.35 -6.53 -19.06
C GLU A 66 4.53 -5.58 -19.24
N ALA A 67 4.42 -4.65 -20.19
CA ALA A 67 5.45 -3.64 -20.41
C ALA A 67 5.64 -2.79 -19.14
N PHE A 68 4.54 -2.45 -18.47
CA PHE A 68 4.56 -1.73 -17.20
C PHE A 68 5.19 -2.55 -16.07
N ILE A 69 4.79 -3.81 -15.85
CA ILE A 69 5.37 -4.66 -14.80
C ILE A 69 6.88 -4.85 -15.02
N LYS A 70 7.31 -5.11 -16.27
CA LYS A 70 8.73 -5.21 -16.63
C LYS A 70 9.48 -3.92 -16.35
N ALA A 71 8.86 -2.77 -16.59
CA ALA A 71 9.47 -1.47 -16.35
C ALA A 71 9.56 -1.15 -14.86
N LEU A 72 8.54 -1.49 -14.07
CA LEU A 72 8.52 -1.37 -12.61
C LEU A 72 9.62 -2.23 -11.97
N ASP A 73 9.80 -3.47 -12.45
CA ASP A 73 10.88 -4.36 -12.00
C ASP A 73 12.28 -3.79 -12.33
N LYS A 74 12.47 -3.23 -13.54
CA LYS A 74 13.71 -2.56 -13.94
C LYS A 74 13.99 -1.28 -13.15
N ALA A 75 12.97 -0.50 -12.82
CA ALA A 75 13.08 0.71 -12.00
C ALA A 75 13.60 0.39 -10.60
N TYR A 76 13.10 -0.70 -10.00
CA TYR A 76 13.60 -1.17 -8.71
C TYR A 76 15.04 -1.74 -8.79
N GLY A 77 15.45 -2.20 -9.97
CA GLY A 77 16.80 -2.71 -10.25
C GLY A 77 17.84 -1.68 -10.74
N ASN A 78 17.57 -0.36 -10.67
CA ASN A 78 18.48 0.73 -11.06
C ASN A 78 19.03 0.66 -12.51
N LYS A 79 18.18 0.53 -13.54
CA LYS A 79 18.60 0.55 -14.96
C LYS A 79 17.93 1.67 -15.75
N LYS A 80 18.55 2.24 -16.80
CA LYS A 80 17.91 3.28 -17.66
C LYS A 80 16.70 2.71 -18.44
N GLY A 81 15.66 3.52 -18.68
CA GLY A 81 14.44 3.01 -19.33
C GLY A 81 13.62 4.03 -20.14
N ASN A 82 12.49 3.54 -20.64
CA ASN A 82 11.50 4.19 -21.52
C ASN A 82 10.35 4.84 -20.73
N GLU A 83 9.28 5.30 -21.40
CA GLU A 83 8.12 5.94 -20.74
C GLU A 83 7.51 5.11 -19.60
N MET A 84 7.34 3.79 -19.79
CA MET A 84 6.85 2.90 -18.73
C MET A 84 7.82 2.78 -17.55
N TYR A 85 9.12 2.98 -17.78
CA TYR A 85 10.11 3.04 -16.72
C TYR A 85 9.99 4.33 -15.92
N ASP A 86 9.77 5.47 -16.59
CA ASP A 86 9.56 6.74 -15.89
C ASP A 86 8.28 6.69 -15.04
N LEU A 87 7.22 6.06 -15.55
CA LEU A 87 6.00 5.78 -14.77
C LEU A 87 6.30 4.87 -13.56
N GLY A 88 7.08 3.80 -13.76
CA GLY A 88 7.54 2.92 -12.68
C GLY A 88 8.39 3.64 -11.63
N VAL A 89 9.26 4.56 -12.04
CA VAL A 89 10.07 5.41 -11.15
C VAL A 89 9.19 6.37 -10.37
N GLN A 90 8.19 7.00 -10.99
CA GLN A 90 7.27 7.91 -10.30
C GLN A 90 6.46 7.18 -9.23
N VAL A 91 5.89 6.02 -9.58
CA VAL A 91 5.17 5.17 -8.63
C VAL A 91 6.10 4.71 -7.51
N GLY A 92 7.32 4.27 -7.83
CA GLY A 92 8.31 3.88 -6.84
C GLY A 92 8.72 5.00 -5.88
N LYS A 93 8.87 6.24 -6.40
CA LYS A 93 9.15 7.43 -5.58
C LYS A 93 8.01 7.76 -4.63
N TYR A 94 6.76 7.75 -5.13
CA TYR A 94 5.57 7.97 -4.30
C TYR A 94 5.51 7.00 -3.11
N PHE A 95 5.74 5.70 -3.36
CA PHE A 95 5.78 4.72 -2.27
C PHE A 95 6.94 4.96 -1.30
N ASN A 96 8.12 5.30 -1.80
CA ASN A 96 9.30 5.58 -0.95
C ASN A 96 9.14 6.83 -0.07
N GLU A 97 8.38 7.83 -0.50
CA GLU A 97 8.05 8.99 0.31
C GLU A 97 6.98 8.65 1.37
N GLN A 98 5.99 7.85 0.99
CA GLN A 98 4.96 7.36 1.92
C GLN A 98 5.52 6.46 3.02
N THR A 99 6.45 5.57 2.68
CA THR A 99 7.03 4.63 3.65
C THR A 99 7.79 5.32 4.78
N LYS A 100 8.36 6.51 4.52
CA LYS A 100 9.06 7.34 5.52
C LYS A 100 8.12 8.09 6.46
N SER A 101 6.93 8.44 5.99
CA SER A 101 5.96 9.25 6.74
C SER A 101 4.94 8.40 7.52
N GLY A 102 4.88 7.10 7.22
CA GLY A 102 3.88 6.18 7.74
C GLY A 102 2.58 6.21 6.91
N PHE A 103 1.72 5.20 7.08
CA PHE A 103 0.47 5.10 6.33
C PHE A 103 -0.72 5.70 7.06
N PHE A 104 -1.69 6.20 6.27
CA PHE A 104 -2.98 6.72 6.75
C PHE A 104 -2.88 7.86 7.78
N GLY A 105 -1.73 8.53 7.87
CA GLY A 105 -1.45 9.55 8.89
C GLY A 105 -0.94 8.99 10.23
N ASP A 106 -0.68 7.69 10.33
CA ASP A 106 -0.06 7.06 11.50
C ASP A 106 1.42 6.76 11.24
N SER A 107 2.30 7.57 11.82
CA SER A 107 3.76 7.41 11.69
C SER A 107 4.31 6.11 12.28
N THR A 108 3.51 5.38 13.06
CA THR A 108 3.90 4.05 13.58
C THR A 108 3.70 2.92 12.57
N LEU A 109 2.92 3.16 11.51
CA LEU A 109 2.76 2.23 10.38
C LEU A 109 3.84 2.49 9.34
N VAL A 110 5.10 2.23 9.68
CA VAL A 110 6.25 2.49 8.81
C VAL A 110 6.28 1.52 7.63
N GLY A 111 6.53 2.05 6.44
CA GLY A 111 6.48 1.24 5.22
C GLY A 111 7.71 0.37 4.98
N ASN A 112 7.46 -0.87 4.59
CA ASN A 112 8.43 -1.78 4.02
C ASN A 112 8.27 -1.77 2.48
N THR A 113 9.09 -0.96 1.81
CA THR A 113 9.02 -0.74 0.36
C THR A 113 9.12 -2.04 -0.45
N ASP A 114 9.96 -3.00 -0.05
CA ASP A 114 10.09 -4.28 -0.77
C ASP A 114 8.78 -5.08 -0.74
N MET A 115 8.12 -5.15 0.43
CA MET A 115 6.84 -5.86 0.58
C MET A 115 5.71 -5.20 -0.21
N ILE A 116 5.66 -3.87 -0.21
CA ILE A 116 4.68 -3.12 -1.00
C ILE A 116 4.86 -3.38 -2.49
N VAL A 117 6.10 -3.29 -2.99
CA VAL A 117 6.38 -3.53 -4.41
C VAL A 117 6.08 -4.97 -4.80
N ARG A 118 6.34 -5.95 -3.93
CA ARG A 118 5.96 -7.35 -4.16
C ARG A 118 4.44 -7.54 -4.23
N GLY A 119 3.70 -6.97 -3.28
CA GLY A 119 2.24 -7.00 -3.30
C GLY A 119 1.67 -6.34 -4.56
N LEU A 120 2.21 -5.19 -4.95
CA LEU A 120 1.83 -4.47 -6.16
C LEU A 120 2.04 -5.31 -7.42
N ILE A 121 3.24 -5.85 -7.60
CA ILE A 121 3.56 -6.70 -8.76
C ILE A 121 2.67 -7.94 -8.77
N ASN A 122 2.45 -8.57 -7.62
CA ASN A 122 1.62 -9.77 -7.53
C ASN A 122 0.16 -9.49 -7.88
N ALA A 123 -0.43 -8.40 -7.38
CA ALA A 123 -1.77 -7.98 -7.79
C ALA A 123 -1.87 -7.66 -9.28
N LEU A 124 -0.88 -6.97 -9.86
CA LEU A 124 -0.83 -6.71 -11.30
C LEU A 124 -0.81 -8.02 -12.13
N ASN A 125 -0.24 -9.09 -11.58
CA ASN A 125 -0.21 -10.44 -12.17
C ASN A 125 -1.42 -11.32 -11.78
N ASP A 126 -2.49 -10.76 -11.21
CA ASP A 126 -3.67 -11.51 -10.72
C ASP A 126 -3.32 -12.59 -9.68
N TYR A 127 -2.21 -12.43 -8.96
CA TYR A 127 -1.78 -13.39 -7.97
C TYR A 127 -2.45 -13.11 -6.63
N GLN A 128 -3.44 -13.94 -6.30
CA GLN A 128 -4.34 -13.76 -5.15
C GLN A 128 -4.09 -14.78 -4.02
N GLU A 129 -3.09 -15.65 -4.15
CA GLU A 129 -2.82 -16.76 -3.22
C GLU A 129 -2.26 -16.32 -1.85
N VAL A 130 -1.56 -15.18 -1.80
CA VAL A 130 -0.96 -14.65 -0.56
C VAL A 130 -1.99 -13.82 0.22
N VAL A 131 -2.62 -12.87 -0.48
CA VAL A 131 -3.73 -12.04 0.00
C VAL A 131 -4.63 -11.80 -1.20
N SER A 132 -5.91 -12.15 -1.11
CA SER A 132 -6.86 -11.86 -2.18
C SER A 132 -7.27 -10.39 -2.21
N ALA A 133 -7.80 -9.90 -3.34
CA ALA A 133 -8.27 -8.52 -3.47
C ALA A 133 -9.31 -8.16 -2.39
N THR A 134 -10.28 -9.05 -2.14
CA THR A 134 -11.28 -8.86 -1.07
C THR A 134 -10.68 -8.83 0.32
N GLN A 135 -9.68 -9.69 0.59
CA GLN A 135 -8.96 -9.66 1.88
C GLN A 135 -8.17 -8.35 2.01
N ALA A 136 -7.52 -7.91 0.94
CA ALA A 136 -6.74 -6.69 0.93
C ALA A 136 -7.62 -5.47 1.20
N ASP A 137 -8.75 -5.35 0.50
CA ASP A 137 -9.77 -4.33 0.75
C ASP A 137 -10.22 -4.30 2.21
N SER A 138 -10.58 -5.47 2.75
CA SER A 138 -11.08 -5.58 4.14
C SER A 138 -10.03 -5.15 5.16
N ILE A 139 -8.77 -5.57 4.98
CA ILE A 139 -7.66 -5.22 5.85
C ILE A 139 -7.36 -3.72 5.78
N VAL A 140 -7.30 -3.15 4.57
CA VAL A 140 -7.02 -1.72 4.36
C VAL A 140 -8.13 -0.85 4.94
N GLN A 141 -9.40 -1.16 4.69
CA GLN A 141 -10.52 -0.44 5.30
C GLN A 141 -10.48 -0.51 6.84
N THR A 142 -10.17 -1.69 7.38
CA THR A 142 -10.03 -1.86 8.84
C THR A 142 -8.88 -1.03 9.41
N ALA A 143 -7.73 -1.00 8.71
CA ALA A 143 -6.58 -0.20 9.11
C ALA A 143 -6.91 1.30 9.11
N GLN A 144 -7.57 1.80 8.06
CA GLN A 144 -8.00 3.19 7.96
C GLN A 144 -8.95 3.57 9.09
N MET A 145 -9.98 2.76 9.37
CA MET A 145 -10.91 3.01 10.47
C MET A 145 -10.20 3.07 11.83
N LYS A 146 -9.24 2.17 12.07
CA LYS A 146 -8.45 2.16 13.31
C LYS A 146 -7.58 3.41 13.46
N VAL A 147 -6.92 3.83 12.38
CA VAL A 147 -6.09 5.05 12.40
C VAL A 147 -6.96 6.28 12.61
N GLN A 148 -8.10 6.40 11.93
CA GLN A 148 -9.05 7.48 12.16
C GLN A 148 -9.54 7.51 13.62
N ALA A 149 -9.96 6.37 14.17
CA ALA A 149 -10.38 6.29 15.57
C ALA A 149 -9.26 6.70 16.55
N LYS A 150 -8.00 6.36 16.25
CA LYS A 150 -6.84 6.79 17.04
C LYS A 150 -6.63 8.30 16.98
N MET A 151 -6.78 8.92 15.81
CA MET A 151 -6.61 10.36 15.60
C MET A 151 -7.73 11.19 16.26
N TYR A 152 -8.98 10.74 16.15
CA TYR A 152 -10.15 11.42 16.75
C TYR A 152 -10.37 11.07 18.24
N GLY A 153 -9.76 10.00 18.73
CA GLY A 153 -9.74 9.62 20.14
C GLY A 153 -8.66 10.34 20.98
N GLN A 154 -7.80 11.14 20.35
CA GLN A 154 -6.87 12.03 21.04
C GLN A 154 -7.51 13.42 21.22
N PRO A 155 -7.37 14.06 22.40
CA PRO A 155 -7.88 15.41 22.61
C PRO A 155 -7.26 16.36 21.59
N GLN A 156 -8.11 16.98 20.77
CA GLN A 156 -7.71 18.05 19.87
C GLN A 156 -7.05 19.17 20.70
N PRO A 157 -5.95 19.81 20.24
CA PRO A 157 -5.46 21.03 20.86
C PRO A 157 -6.62 22.02 20.92
N GLN A 158 -7.02 22.44 22.13
CA GLN A 158 -8.07 23.43 22.28
C GLN A 158 -7.66 24.69 21.51
N PRO A 159 -8.55 25.30 20.71
CA PRO A 159 -8.31 26.62 20.14
C PRO A 159 -7.88 27.55 21.26
N GLN A 160 -6.69 28.15 21.15
CA GLN A 160 -6.25 29.17 22.10
C GLN A 160 -7.25 30.32 22.04
N VAL A 161 -8.05 30.46 23.07
CA VAL A 161 -8.98 31.58 23.23
C VAL A 161 -8.12 32.83 23.40
N GLN A 162 -8.06 33.69 22.39
CA GLN A 162 -7.44 35.01 22.53
C GLN A 162 -8.21 35.78 23.61
N PRO A 163 -7.54 36.41 24.60
CA PRO A 163 -8.22 37.22 25.60
C PRO A 163 -8.93 38.38 24.90
N GLN A 164 -10.27 38.41 24.92
CA GLN A 164 -11.05 39.55 24.48
C GLN A 164 -10.82 40.70 25.48
N ALA A 165 -10.42 41.86 24.93
CA ALA A 165 -10.09 43.06 25.67
C ALA A 165 -11.26 43.55 26.55
N GLN A 166 -10.94 43.96 27.78
CA GLN A 166 -11.89 44.57 28.70
C GLN A 166 -12.45 45.89 28.13
N PRO A 167 -13.75 46.18 28.26
CA PRO A 167 -14.28 47.50 27.89
C PRO A 167 -13.75 48.58 28.85
N GLN A 168 -13.23 49.67 28.31
CA GLN A 168 -12.85 50.85 29.09
C GLN A 168 -14.09 51.55 29.68
N PRO A 169 -13.99 52.15 30.89
CA PRO A 169 -15.10 52.88 31.49
C PRO A 169 -15.31 54.24 30.81
N ASN A 170 -16.56 54.55 30.48
CA ASN A 170 -16.97 55.85 29.94
C ASN A 170 -16.87 56.95 31.01
N ASN A 171 -16.34 58.11 30.61
CA ASN A 171 -16.51 59.42 31.26
C ASN A 171 -17.63 60.19 30.55
#